data_AF-A0A7Y2JJJ5-F1
#
_entry.id   AF-A0A7Y2JJJ5-F1
#
_cell.length_a   1.000
_cell.length_b   1.000
_cell.length_c   1.000
_cell.angle_alpha   90.00
_cell.angle_beta   90.00
_cell.angle_gamma   90.00
#
_symmetry.space_group_name_H-M   'P 1'
#
loop_
_entity.id
_entity.type
_entity.pdbx_description
1 polymer ?
#
loop_
_entity_poly.entity_id
_entity_poly.type
_entity_poly.pdbx_seq_one_letter_code
_entity_poly.pdbx_strand_id
1 'polypeptide(L)'
;MNQTRFLELLRKEEVLESKDKSLYEVEKSEYSELTSYRIVLQEQIYYENRFQYIDLVKKCLDGEINCYALQWDFFEIYHNDMKTLDKLIKKVSRYGIDSEMNFHTDSKIENFSSLLDDQLVPLCDFLDDGLSEESFYHKLEQVYSEMLKYTESTSVIKNDSEVLKFIIIFFTVVTSLAYSVLNPTIFNLLWQSTNI
;
A
#
# COMPACT_ATOMS: atom_id res chain seq x y z
N MET A 1 1.03 16.91 7.08
CA MET A 1 1.81 16.56 8.31
C MET A 1 3.01 17.49 8.47
N ASN A 2 3.41 17.90 9.70
CA ASN A 2 4.64 18.66 9.93
C ASN A 2 5.85 17.73 10.14
N GLN A 3 6.62 17.53 9.07
CA GLN A 3 7.78 16.62 9.02
C GLN A 3 8.90 16.98 10.01
N THR A 4 9.20 18.26 10.16
CA THR A 4 10.23 18.74 11.12
C THR A 4 9.82 18.39 12.55
N ARG A 5 8.57 18.69 12.90
CA ARG A 5 8.03 18.39 14.22
C ARG A 5 7.98 16.89 14.52
N PHE A 6 7.62 16.07 13.53
CA PHE A 6 7.68 14.63 13.65
C PHE A 6 9.09 14.12 13.98
N LEU A 7 10.11 14.61 13.26
CA LEU A 7 11.52 14.26 13.53
C LEU A 7 11.99 14.71 14.92
N GLU A 8 11.58 15.89 15.37
CA GLU A 8 11.88 16.38 16.73
C GLU A 8 11.31 15.45 17.81
N LEU A 9 10.06 15.02 17.64
CA LEU A 9 9.39 14.13 18.59
C LEU A 9 10.02 12.74 18.62
N LEU A 10 10.39 12.18 17.46
CA LEU A 10 11.10 10.89 17.40
C LEU A 10 12.44 10.94 18.13
N ARG A 11 13.23 12.00 17.91
CA ARG A 11 14.51 12.17 18.61
C ARG A 11 14.33 12.35 20.10
N LYS A 12 13.26 13.05 20.52
CA LYS A 12 12.94 13.22 21.95
C LYS A 12 12.59 11.88 22.59
N GLU A 13 11.77 11.06 21.93
CA GLU A 13 11.42 9.72 22.38
C GLU A 13 12.67 8.84 22.52
N GLU A 14 13.56 8.82 21.51
CA GLU A 14 14.83 8.06 21.55
C GLU A 14 15.74 8.47 22.73
N VAL A 15 15.85 9.77 23.02
CA VAL A 15 16.63 10.28 24.17
C VAL A 15 15.97 9.93 25.53
N LEU A 16 14.65 9.79 25.58
CA LEU A 16 13.94 9.36 26.79
C LEU A 16 14.10 7.86 27.01
N GLU A 17 13.96 7.06 25.95
CA GLU A 17 14.16 5.60 25.99
C GLU A 17 15.57 5.25 26.47
N SER A 18 16.60 6.00 26.04
CA SER A 18 17.98 5.81 26.51
C SER A 18 18.18 6.11 28.00
N LYS A 19 17.15 6.62 28.69
CA LYS A 19 17.13 6.95 30.13
C LYS A 19 16.06 6.14 30.87
N ASP A 20 15.56 5.06 30.27
CA ASP A 20 14.47 4.22 30.80
C ASP A 20 13.20 5.03 31.12
N LYS A 21 12.87 6.02 30.29
CA LYS A 21 11.64 6.82 30.38
C LYS A 21 10.86 6.76 29.08
N SER A 22 9.55 6.86 29.15
CA SER A 22 8.71 6.99 27.95
C SER A 22 8.24 8.43 27.71
N LEU A 23 8.04 8.81 26.44
CA LEU A 23 7.43 10.10 26.10
C LEU A 23 6.00 10.20 26.66
N TYR A 24 5.27 9.09 26.73
CA TYR A 24 3.94 9.01 27.32
C TYR A 24 3.91 9.47 28.78
N GLU A 25 4.87 9.02 29.59
CA GLU A 25 4.95 9.36 31.01
C GLU A 25 5.40 10.81 31.25
N VAL A 26 6.31 11.31 30.40
CA VAL A 26 6.95 12.62 30.61
C VAL A 26 6.13 13.75 30.00
N GLU A 27 5.62 13.59 28.79
CA GLU A 27 4.84 14.60 28.07
C GLU A 27 3.71 13.98 27.23
N LYS A 28 2.59 13.67 27.89
CA LYS A 28 1.44 13.00 27.28
C LYS A 28 0.89 13.72 26.03
N SER A 29 0.92 15.05 26.01
CA SER A 29 0.47 15.85 24.85
C SER A 29 1.34 15.59 23.62
N GLU A 30 2.65 15.58 23.79
CA GLU A 30 3.60 15.31 22.71
C GLU A 30 3.58 13.86 22.27
N TYR A 31 3.35 12.93 23.21
CA TYR A 31 3.11 11.54 22.85
C TYR A 31 1.85 11.38 21.97
N SER A 32 0.76 12.09 22.30
CA SER A 32 -0.46 12.08 21.49
C SER A 32 -0.21 12.68 20.09
N GLU A 33 0.58 13.74 20.00
CA GLU A 33 0.99 14.34 18.74
C GLU A 33 1.83 13.33 17.90
N LEU A 34 2.83 12.70 18.51
CA LEU A 34 3.65 11.69 17.86
C LEU A 34 2.82 10.49 17.38
N THR A 35 1.87 10.04 18.21
CA THR A 35 0.93 8.96 17.87
C THR A 35 0.09 9.35 16.65
N SER A 36 -0.38 10.59 16.56
CA SER A 36 -1.15 11.06 15.40
C SER A 36 -0.32 11.00 14.10
N TYR A 37 0.99 11.30 14.16
CA TYR A 37 1.88 11.13 13.02
C TYR A 37 2.08 9.66 12.62
N ARG A 38 2.16 8.75 13.60
CA ARG A 38 2.26 7.31 13.36
C ARG A 38 1.00 6.76 12.70
N ILE A 39 -0.18 7.22 13.11
CA ILE A 39 -1.47 6.85 12.52
C ILE A 39 -1.50 7.22 11.03
N VAL A 40 -1.15 8.45 10.66
CA VAL A 40 -1.12 8.85 9.24
C VAL A 40 -0.23 7.95 8.39
N LEU A 41 0.94 7.55 8.93
CA LEU A 41 1.84 6.62 8.24
C LEU A 41 1.27 5.21 8.12
N GLN A 42 0.60 4.74 9.18
CA GLN A 42 -0.07 3.45 9.22
C GLN A 42 -1.18 3.37 8.17
N GLU A 43 -2.07 4.36 8.15
CA GLU A 43 -3.19 4.45 7.20
C GLU A 43 -2.68 4.40 5.75
N GLN A 44 -1.57 5.09 5.48
CA GLN A 44 -0.97 5.09 4.15
C GLN A 44 -0.43 3.71 3.75
N ILE A 45 0.23 2.99 4.68
CA ILE A 45 0.73 1.62 4.41
C ILE A 45 -0.45 0.70 4.08
N TYR A 46 -1.52 0.75 4.88
CA TYR A 46 -2.72 -0.04 4.62
C TYR A 46 -3.32 0.27 3.25
N TYR A 47 -3.40 1.56 2.91
CA TYR A 47 -3.95 1.99 1.63
C TYR A 47 -3.06 1.58 0.44
N GLU A 48 -1.74 1.63 0.58
CA GLU A 48 -0.80 1.13 -0.42
C GLU A 48 -0.97 -0.38 -0.64
N ASN A 49 -1.22 -1.13 0.43
CA ASN A 49 -1.49 -2.58 0.41
C ASN A 49 -2.96 -2.97 0.19
N ARG A 50 -3.87 -2.00 -0.02
CA ARG A 50 -5.32 -2.22 -0.10
C ARG A 50 -5.74 -3.38 -1.00
N PHE A 51 -5.06 -3.60 -2.11
CA PHE A 51 -5.41 -4.68 -3.03
C PHE A 51 -5.22 -6.08 -2.44
N GLN A 52 -4.28 -6.25 -1.52
CA GLN A 52 -4.09 -7.53 -0.83
C GLN A 52 -5.27 -7.81 0.10
N TYR A 53 -5.69 -6.80 0.88
CA TYR A 53 -6.88 -6.91 1.72
C TYR A 53 -8.15 -7.20 0.91
N ILE A 54 -8.35 -6.47 -0.19
CA ILE A 54 -9.51 -6.63 -1.08
C ILE A 54 -9.55 -8.04 -1.70
N ASP A 55 -8.41 -8.50 -2.22
CA ASP A 55 -8.29 -9.83 -2.82
C ASP A 55 -8.56 -10.95 -1.80
N LEU A 56 -8.06 -10.78 -0.57
CA LEU A 56 -8.27 -11.75 0.49
C LEU A 56 -9.75 -11.88 0.89
N VAL A 57 -10.44 -10.75 1.08
CA VAL A 57 -11.89 -10.74 1.37
C VAL A 57 -12.66 -11.38 0.23
N LYS A 58 -12.31 -11.04 -1.02
CA LYS A 58 -12.94 -11.62 -2.21
C LYS A 58 -12.79 -13.14 -2.25
N LYS A 59 -11.59 -13.68 -2.03
CA LYS A 59 -11.33 -15.13 -2.00
C LYS A 59 -12.23 -15.85 -0.99
N CYS A 60 -12.49 -15.22 0.16
CA CYS A 60 -13.38 -15.80 1.15
C CYS A 60 -14.84 -15.82 0.68
N LEU A 61 -15.32 -14.71 0.08
CA LEU A 61 -16.68 -14.63 -0.47
C LEU A 61 -16.90 -15.55 -1.68
N ASP A 62 -15.88 -15.76 -2.50
CA ASP A 62 -15.90 -16.69 -3.64
C ASP A 62 -15.80 -18.16 -3.19
N GLY A 63 -15.57 -18.42 -1.90
CA GLY A 63 -15.44 -19.76 -1.32
C GLY A 63 -14.09 -20.44 -1.61
N GLU A 64 -13.09 -19.70 -2.09
CA GLU A 64 -11.72 -20.20 -2.29
C GLU A 64 -11.03 -20.47 -0.95
N ILE A 65 -11.34 -19.65 0.07
CA ILE A 65 -10.90 -19.82 1.46
C ILE A 65 -12.10 -19.71 2.41
N ASN A 66 -12.01 -20.33 3.59
CA ASN A 66 -13.03 -20.20 4.63
C ASN A 66 -12.75 -19.00 5.57
N CYS A 67 -13.68 -18.70 6.47
CA CYS A 67 -13.57 -17.59 7.42
C CYS A 67 -12.33 -17.66 8.33
N TYR A 68 -11.90 -18.85 8.76
CA TYR A 68 -10.70 -19.03 9.59
C TYR A 68 -9.41 -18.77 8.81
N ALA A 69 -9.35 -19.20 7.55
CA ALA A 69 -8.24 -18.89 6.66
C ALA A 69 -8.17 -17.37 6.38
N LEU A 70 -9.32 -16.74 6.13
CA LEU A 70 -9.42 -15.27 6.02
C LEU A 70 -8.88 -14.58 7.28
N GLN A 71 -9.31 -14.99 8.48
CA GLN A 71 -8.84 -14.42 9.76
C GLN A 71 -7.32 -14.52 9.88
N TRP A 72 -6.76 -15.71 9.65
CA TRP A 72 -5.32 -15.96 9.75
C TRP A 72 -4.52 -15.10 8.77
N ASP A 73 -4.87 -15.16 7.49
CA ASP A 73 -4.16 -14.45 6.42
C ASP A 73 -4.32 -12.92 6.58
N PHE A 74 -5.49 -12.46 7.04
CA PHE A 74 -5.74 -11.05 7.31
C PHE A 74 -4.78 -10.53 8.37
N PHE A 75 -4.68 -11.22 9.51
CA PHE A 75 -3.76 -10.82 10.57
C PHE A 75 -2.30 -10.97 10.14
N GLU A 76 -1.94 -11.90 9.28
CA GLU A 76 -0.59 -11.96 8.73
C GLU A 76 -0.24 -10.68 7.96
N ILE A 77 -1.10 -10.25 7.03
CA ILE A 77 -0.92 -9.00 6.27
C ILE A 77 -0.88 -7.81 7.23
N TYR A 78 -1.86 -7.69 8.11
CA TYR A 78 -1.99 -6.61 9.08
C TYR A 78 -0.74 -6.46 9.97
N HIS A 79 -0.21 -7.55 10.51
CA HIS A 79 1.02 -7.51 11.31
C HIS A 79 2.26 -7.20 10.47
N ASN A 80 2.30 -7.61 9.21
CA ASN A 80 3.40 -7.26 8.31
C ASN A 80 3.42 -5.76 7.98
N ASP A 81 2.25 -5.14 7.90
CA ASP A 81 2.10 -3.69 7.72
C ASP A 81 2.58 -2.93 8.97
N MET A 82 2.24 -3.41 10.18
CA MET A 82 2.82 -2.88 11.44
C MET A 82 4.34 -2.97 11.47
N LYS A 83 4.93 -4.11 11.06
CA LYS A 83 6.39 -4.25 10.98
C LYS A 83 7.00 -3.31 9.95
N THR A 84 6.27 -2.98 8.89
CA THR A 84 6.70 -2.03 7.86
C THR A 84 6.73 -0.62 8.44
N LEU A 85 5.71 -0.22 9.19
CA LEU A 85 5.67 1.03 9.94
C LEU A 85 6.86 1.15 10.91
N ASP A 86 7.14 0.12 11.70
CA ASP A 86 8.27 0.12 12.64
C ASP A 86 9.62 0.32 11.94
N LYS A 87 9.83 -0.35 10.80
CA LYS A 87 11.04 -0.19 9.98
C LYS A 87 11.14 1.22 9.43
N LEU A 88 10.02 1.79 8.98
CA LEU A 88 9.94 3.15 8.46
C LEU A 88 10.31 4.16 9.54
N ILE A 89 9.69 4.08 10.73
CA ILE A 89 9.97 4.95 11.87
C ILE A 89 11.46 4.88 12.26
N LYS A 90 12.03 3.67 12.33
CA LYS A 90 13.47 3.48 12.61
C LYS A 90 14.36 4.08 11.53
N LYS A 91 13.98 3.98 10.24
CA LYS A 91 14.71 4.62 9.14
C LYS A 91 14.65 6.15 9.29
N VAL A 92 13.47 6.71 9.56
CA VAL A 92 13.24 8.15 9.74
C VAL A 92 14.05 8.71 10.91
N SER A 93 14.05 8.04 12.07
CA SER A 93 14.80 8.52 13.24
C SER A 93 16.29 8.62 12.95
N ARG A 94 16.86 7.60 12.28
CA ARG A 94 18.31 7.51 12.03
C ARG A 94 18.79 8.41 10.90
N TYR A 95 18.06 8.44 9.80
CA TYR A 95 18.53 9.04 8.54
C TYR A 95 17.76 10.30 8.15
N GLY A 96 16.74 10.68 8.93
CA GLY A 96 15.83 11.76 8.56
C GLY A 96 14.75 11.30 7.57
N ILE A 97 13.96 12.27 7.12
CA ILE A 97 12.89 12.04 6.16
C ILE A 97 13.47 12.07 4.75
N ASP A 98 13.19 11.00 4.00
CA ASP A 98 13.56 10.84 2.60
C ASP A 98 12.59 11.63 1.71
N SER A 99 13.08 12.22 0.61
CA SER A 99 12.22 12.89 -0.38
C SER A 99 11.19 11.96 -1.04
N GLU A 100 11.44 10.65 -1.00
CA GLU A 100 10.51 9.63 -1.51
C GLU A 100 9.41 9.26 -0.50
N MET A 101 9.52 9.69 0.76
CA MET A 101 8.46 9.48 1.73
C MET A 101 7.30 10.43 1.46
N ASN A 102 6.24 9.89 0.88
CA ASN A 102 4.95 10.55 0.83
C ASN A 102 4.29 10.47 2.21
N PHE A 103 3.86 11.61 2.74
CA PHE A 103 3.03 11.71 3.94
C PHE A 103 1.73 12.38 3.54
N HIS A 104 0.91 11.64 2.81
CA HIS A 104 -0.35 12.17 2.28
C HIS A 104 -1.46 11.94 3.28
N THR A 105 -2.15 13.02 3.63
CA THR A 105 -3.43 12.96 4.32
C THR A 105 -4.52 13.13 3.27
N ASP A 106 -5.12 12.02 2.86
CA ASP A 106 -6.27 11.98 1.95
C ASP A 106 -7.40 11.27 2.70
N SER A 107 -8.61 11.84 2.68
CA SER A 107 -9.77 11.20 3.33
C SER A 107 -10.05 9.82 2.75
N LYS A 108 -9.63 9.53 1.50
CA LYS A 108 -9.70 8.20 0.92
C LYS A 108 -8.78 7.19 1.63
N ILE A 109 -7.60 7.63 2.08
CA ILE A 109 -6.65 6.80 2.82
C ILE A 109 -7.21 6.51 4.21
N GLU A 110 -7.62 7.56 4.92
CA GLU A 110 -8.23 7.49 6.26
C GLU A 110 -9.46 6.56 6.25
N ASN A 111 -10.41 6.79 5.33
CA ASN A 111 -11.63 5.99 5.24
C ASN A 111 -11.35 4.52 4.94
N PHE A 112 -10.30 4.20 4.18
CA PHE A 112 -9.93 2.80 3.95
C PHE A 112 -9.33 2.17 5.21
N SER A 113 -8.47 2.89 5.93
CA SER A 113 -7.94 2.42 7.22
C SER A 113 -9.05 2.14 8.21
N SER A 114 -10.04 3.03 8.32
CA SER A 114 -11.21 2.84 9.18
C SER A 114 -12.00 1.58 8.80
N LEU A 115 -12.09 1.20 7.52
CA LEU A 115 -12.71 -0.08 7.15
C LEU A 115 -11.94 -1.28 7.69
N LEU A 116 -10.60 -1.20 7.77
CA LEU A 116 -9.80 -2.26 8.38
C LEU A 116 -9.99 -2.26 9.90
N ASP A 117 -9.71 -1.14 10.55
CA ASP A 117 -9.61 -1.04 12.01
C ASP A 117 -11.00 -1.13 12.70
N ASP A 118 -12.03 -0.52 12.13
CA ASP A 118 -13.36 -0.46 12.75
C ASP A 118 -14.27 -1.61 12.33
N GLN A 119 -13.96 -2.32 11.23
CA GLN A 119 -14.82 -3.39 10.71
C GLN A 119 -14.11 -4.73 10.57
N LEU A 120 -13.04 -4.84 9.76
CA LEU A 120 -12.41 -6.15 9.54
C LEU A 120 -11.69 -6.70 10.77
N VAL A 121 -10.95 -5.87 11.51
CA VAL A 121 -10.28 -6.31 12.74
C VAL A 121 -11.30 -6.89 13.72
N PRO A 122 -12.37 -6.16 14.11
CA PRO A 122 -13.44 -6.74 14.94
C PRO A 122 -14.08 -7.99 14.33
N LEU A 123 -14.39 -7.99 13.04
CA LEU A 123 -15.05 -9.12 12.38
C LEU A 123 -14.18 -10.40 12.46
N CYS A 124 -12.86 -10.25 12.32
CA CYS A 124 -11.89 -11.33 12.41
C CYS A 124 -11.59 -11.71 13.87
N ASP A 125 -11.50 -10.76 14.81
CA ASP A 125 -11.26 -11.02 16.24
C ASP A 125 -12.44 -11.76 16.89
N PHE A 126 -13.68 -11.37 16.55
CA PHE A 126 -14.90 -11.94 17.15
C PHE A 126 -15.42 -13.19 16.43
N LEU A 127 -14.68 -13.72 15.45
CA LEU A 127 -15.07 -14.95 14.75
C LEU A 127 -15.22 -16.13 15.72
N ASP A 128 -14.33 -16.21 16.72
CA ASP A 128 -14.34 -17.27 17.73
C ASP A 128 -15.36 -17.05 18.86
N ASP A 129 -15.94 -15.83 18.97
CA ASP A 129 -16.86 -15.42 20.03
C ASP A 129 -18.34 -15.76 19.73
N GLY A 130 -18.57 -16.72 18.82
CA GLY A 130 -19.89 -17.28 18.54
C GLY A 130 -20.72 -16.50 17.51
N LEU A 131 -20.06 -15.70 16.66
CA LEU A 131 -20.71 -15.11 15.50
C LEU A 131 -21.16 -16.23 14.55
N SER A 132 -22.44 -16.26 14.15
CA SER A 132 -22.88 -17.26 13.19
C SER A 132 -22.19 -17.05 11.84
N GLU A 133 -21.88 -18.14 11.15
CA GLU A 133 -21.25 -18.10 9.83
C GLU A 133 -22.05 -17.24 8.82
N GLU A 134 -23.38 -17.33 8.86
CA GLU A 134 -24.27 -16.47 8.06
C GLU A 134 -24.09 -14.97 8.37
N SER A 135 -24.03 -14.61 9.65
CA SER A 135 -23.80 -13.23 10.09
C SER A 135 -22.41 -12.72 9.70
N PHE A 136 -21.42 -13.61 9.75
CA PHE A 136 -20.05 -13.31 9.34
C PHE A 136 -20.00 -12.96 7.86
N TYR A 137 -20.49 -13.85 6.99
CA TYR A 137 -20.48 -13.59 5.55
C TYR A 137 -21.32 -12.38 5.17
N HIS A 138 -22.48 -12.17 5.81
CA HIS A 138 -23.28 -10.97 5.55
C HIS A 138 -22.54 -9.67 5.87
N LYS A 139 -21.82 -9.61 6.99
CA LYS A 139 -20.98 -8.45 7.33
C LYS A 139 -19.79 -8.33 6.39
N LEU A 140 -19.17 -9.46 6.02
CA LEU A 140 -18.04 -9.49 5.10
C LEU A 140 -18.42 -8.94 3.72
N GLU A 141 -19.61 -9.27 3.21
CA GLU A 141 -20.15 -8.72 1.96
C GLU A 141 -20.32 -7.19 2.04
N GLN A 142 -20.83 -6.67 3.16
CA GLN A 142 -20.98 -5.23 3.38
C GLN A 142 -19.61 -4.52 3.36
N VAL A 143 -18.63 -5.07 4.08
CA VAL A 143 -17.25 -4.57 4.08
C VAL A 143 -16.67 -4.60 2.67
N TYR A 144 -16.83 -5.71 1.95
CA TYR A 144 -16.30 -5.86 0.60
C TYR A 144 -16.89 -4.84 -0.37
N SER A 145 -18.20 -4.59 -0.31
CA SER A 145 -18.87 -3.55 -1.10
C SER A 145 -18.26 -2.16 -0.87
N GLU A 146 -17.97 -1.81 0.40
CA GLU A 146 -17.31 -0.55 0.73
C GLU A 146 -15.85 -0.51 0.22
N MET A 147 -15.13 -1.63 0.34
CA MET A 147 -13.76 -1.75 -0.15
C MET A 147 -13.61 -1.59 -1.67
N LEU A 148 -14.63 -1.98 -2.46
CA LEU A 148 -14.59 -1.86 -3.92
C LEU A 148 -14.45 -0.40 -4.39
N LYS A 149 -14.89 0.59 -3.60
CA LYS A 149 -14.74 2.03 -3.89
C LYS A 149 -13.27 2.46 -4.00
N TYR A 150 -12.34 1.66 -3.48
CA TYR A 150 -10.90 1.95 -3.48
C TYR A 150 -10.13 1.25 -4.61
N THR A 151 -10.84 0.52 -5.49
CA THR A 151 -10.26 -0.16 -6.66
C THR A 151 -10.19 0.74 -7.91
N GLU A 152 -11.12 1.70 -8.03
CA GLU A 152 -11.36 2.47 -9.26
C GLU A 152 -10.21 3.41 -9.67
N SER A 153 -9.33 3.82 -8.76
CA SER A 153 -8.25 4.77 -9.07
C SER A 153 -7.05 4.17 -9.81
N THR A 154 -7.04 2.86 -10.07
CA THR A 154 -5.84 2.14 -10.55
C THR A 154 -6.04 1.45 -11.88
N SER A 155 -7.29 1.21 -12.29
CA SER A 155 -7.61 0.69 -13.63
C SER A 155 -7.25 1.69 -14.73
N VAL A 156 -7.46 2.99 -14.47
CA VAL A 156 -7.09 4.09 -15.40
C VAL A 156 -5.58 4.17 -15.57
N ILE A 157 -4.81 4.13 -14.47
CA ILE A 157 -3.35 4.23 -14.51
C ILE A 157 -2.69 3.01 -15.17
N LYS A 158 -3.23 1.81 -14.96
CA LYS A 158 -2.69 0.58 -15.56
C LYS A 158 -2.98 0.51 -17.07
N ASN A 159 -4.16 0.93 -17.51
CA ASN A 159 -4.48 1.03 -18.94
C ASN A 159 -3.64 2.10 -19.63
N ASP A 160 -3.47 3.28 -19.02
CA ASP A 160 -2.67 4.35 -19.61
C ASP A 160 -1.19 3.95 -19.75
N SER A 161 -0.65 3.19 -18.79
CA SER A 161 0.72 2.66 -18.86
C SER A 161 0.91 1.63 -19.98
N GLU A 162 -0.04 0.70 -20.15
CA GLU A 162 0.02 -0.30 -21.24
C GLU A 162 -0.22 0.34 -22.61
N VAL A 163 -1.13 1.30 -22.72
CA VAL A 163 -1.35 2.09 -23.94
C VAL A 163 -0.10 2.90 -24.28
N LEU A 164 0.54 3.54 -23.29
CA LEU A 164 1.77 4.29 -23.49
C LEU A 164 2.93 3.38 -23.94
N LYS A 165 3.10 2.20 -23.33
CA LYS A 165 4.09 1.20 -23.78
C LYS A 165 3.83 0.76 -25.21
N PHE A 166 2.57 0.48 -25.57
CA PHE A 166 2.19 0.12 -26.93
C PHE A 166 2.52 1.23 -27.94
N ILE A 167 2.20 2.48 -27.60
CA ILE A 167 2.51 3.66 -28.42
C ILE A 167 4.02 3.80 -28.62
N ILE A 168 4.82 3.69 -27.55
CA ILE A 168 6.29 3.79 -27.63
C ILE A 168 6.88 2.70 -28.53
N ILE A 169 6.41 1.46 -28.40
CA ILE A 169 6.85 0.33 -29.24
C ILE A 169 6.48 0.60 -30.70
N PHE A 170 5.23 0.99 -30.96
CA PHE A 170 4.74 1.26 -32.31
C PHE A 170 5.57 2.35 -33.00
N PHE A 171 5.80 3.48 -32.33
CA PHE A 171 6.61 4.55 -32.90
C PHE A 171 8.05 4.09 -33.12
N THR A 172 8.69 3.40 -32.17
CA THR A 172 10.06 2.88 -32.32
C THR A 172 10.21 1.98 -33.55
N VAL A 173 9.25 1.09 -33.79
CA VAL A 173 9.26 0.21 -34.96
C VAL A 173 9.09 1.01 -36.25
N VAL A 174 8.16 1.96 -36.29
CA VAL A 174 7.92 2.81 -37.46
C VAL A 174 9.14 3.68 -37.78
N THR A 175 9.78 4.31 -36.80
CA THR A 175 11.01 5.09 -37.05
C THR A 175 12.16 4.21 -37.50
N SER A 176 12.30 3.00 -36.96
CA SER A 176 13.35 2.07 -37.36
C SER A 176 13.17 1.59 -38.81
N LEU A 177 11.93 1.31 -39.22
CA LEU A 177 11.57 0.97 -40.61
C LEU A 177 11.74 2.16 -41.55
N ALA A 178 11.30 3.36 -41.15
CA ALA A 178 11.51 4.56 -41.94
C ALA A 178 13.01 4.87 -42.11
N TYR A 179 13.80 4.69 -41.06
CA TYR A 179 15.26 4.91 -41.09
C TYR A 179 15.97 3.89 -41.98
N SER A 180 15.56 2.61 -41.96
CA SER A 180 16.15 1.58 -42.83
C SER A 180 15.78 1.76 -44.31
N VAL A 181 14.58 2.30 -44.60
CA VAL A 181 14.15 2.66 -45.96
C VAL A 181 14.85 3.93 -46.47
N LEU A 182 15.07 4.92 -45.59
CA LEU A 182 15.72 6.19 -45.95
C LEU A 182 17.25 6.12 -45.96
N ASN A 183 17.86 5.09 -45.34
CA ASN A 183 19.31 4.87 -45.34
C ASN A 183 19.66 3.55 -46.06
N PRO A 184 19.83 3.56 -47.39
CA PRO A 184 20.03 2.35 -48.21
C PRO A 184 21.28 1.53 -47.84
N THR A 185 22.22 2.14 -47.10
CA THR A 185 23.42 1.47 -46.58
C THR A 185 23.11 0.40 -45.54
N ILE A 186 22.07 0.59 -44.71
CA ILE A 186 21.70 -0.34 -43.62
C ILE A 186 20.85 -1.50 -44.14
N PHE A 187 19.96 -1.24 -45.11
CA PHE A 187 19.16 -2.29 -45.76
C PHE A 187 20.04 -3.34 -46.44
N ASN A 188 21.10 -2.90 -47.14
CA ASN A 188 22.05 -3.81 -47.79
C ASN A 188 22.85 -4.68 -46.80
N LEU A 189 23.19 -4.16 -45.62
CA LEU A 189 23.88 -4.94 -44.57
C LEU A 189 22.97 -6.02 -43.97
N LEU A 190 21.70 -5.71 -43.72
CA LEU A 190 20.74 -6.67 -43.19
C LEU A 190 20.39 -7.77 -44.22
N TRP A 191 20.23 -7.41 -45.49
CA TRP A 191 19.95 -8.37 -46.58
C TRP A 191 21.11 -9.33 -46.87
N GLN A 192 22.36 -8.89 -46.66
CA GLN A 192 23.53 -9.77 -46.78
C GLN A 192 23.65 -10.76 -45.62
N SER A 193 23.20 -10.39 -44.41
CA SER A 193 23.25 -11.27 -43.23
C SER A 193 22.21 -12.39 -43.24
N THR A 194 21.15 -12.28 -44.05
CA THR A 194 20.08 -13.29 -44.17
C THR A 194 20.23 -14.20 -45.38
N ASN A 195 21.27 -14.02 -46.20
CA ASN A 195 21.60 -14.87 -47.36
C ASN A 195 22.97 -15.55 -47.20
N ILE A 196 23.20 -16.18 -46.05
CA ILE A 196 24.27 -17.18 -45.82
C ILE A 196 23.62 -18.46 -45.32
#